data_AF-A0A9E4XQM0-F1
#
_entry.id   AF-A0A9E4XQM0-F1
#
_cell.length_a   1.000
_cell.length_b   1.000
_cell.length_c   1.000
_cell.angle_alpha   90.00
_cell.angle_beta   90.00
_cell.angle_gamma   90.00
#
_symmetry.space_group_name_H-M   'P 1'
#
loop_
_entity.id
_entity.type
_entity.pdbx_description
1 polymer ?
#
loop_
_entity_poly.entity_id
_entity_poly.type
_entity_poly.pdbx_seq_one_letter_code
_entity_poly.pdbx_strand_id
1 'polypeptide(L)'
;RMNDHYFTYVSYYSSDAPNWRQYVMCQEIGHDFGLGHQDEDFNNTPLGTCMDYTGNPLTEADLNPNTHDYDQLVSMYGGGDDEKDGGPPPGKGKPNFAPLSGGNSEWGKAIGTDGNGRPNEFERDLGKGNKVITHVLWAN
;
A
#
# COMPACT_ATOMS: atom_id res chain seq x y z
N ARG A 1 11.20 10.61 -6.56
CA ARG A 1 12.01 9.56 -7.23
C ARG A 1 12.48 8.63 -6.13
N MET A 2 12.21 7.33 -6.23
CA MET A 2 12.67 6.34 -5.23
C MET A 2 14.21 6.30 -5.22
N ASN A 3 14.80 6.06 -4.04
CA ASN A 3 16.24 5.86 -3.92
C ASN A 3 16.61 4.53 -4.60
N ASP A 4 17.36 4.62 -5.70
CA ASP A 4 17.70 3.46 -6.53
C ASP A 4 19.17 3.01 -6.41
N HIS A 5 19.89 3.55 -5.43
CA HIS A 5 21.32 3.29 -5.19
C HIS A 5 21.64 1.80 -5.04
N TYR A 6 20.77 1.03 -4.38
CA TYR A 6 21.01 -0.40 -4.15
C TYR A 6 20.95 -1.24 -5.44
N PHE A 7 20.17 -0.81 -6.44
CA PHE A 7 20.01 -1.54 -7.70
C PHE A 7 21.15 -1.30 -8.69
N THR A 8 22.07 -0.37 -8.40
CA THR A 8 23.18 -0.03 -9.31
C THR A 8 24.50 -0.73 -8.99
N TYR A 9 24.65 -1.30 -7.78
CA TYR A 9 25.94 -1.84 -7.31
C TYR A 9 26.03 -3.38 -7.31
N VAL A 10 24.91 -4.08 -7.32
CA VAL A 10 24.88 -5.54 -7.24
C VAL A 10 24.54 -6.11 -8.61
N SER A 11 25.46 -6.88 -9.20
CA SER A 11 25.31 -7.43 -10.55
C SER A 11 24.03 -8.26 -10.71
N TYR A 12 23.67 -9.03 -9.67
CA TYR A 12 22.47 -9.84 -9.61
C TYR A 12 21.18 -9.02 -9.78
N TYR A 13 21.07 -7.87 -9.11
CA TYR A 13 19.91 -7.00 -9.21
C TYR A 13 19.96 -6.07 -10.42
N SER A 14 21.16 -5.73 -10.90
CA SER A 14 21.35 -4.74 -11.95
C SER A 14 20.80 -5.15 -13.33
N SER A 15 20.77 -6.45 -13.63
CA SER A 15 20.22 -6.97 -14.90
C SER A 15 18.70 -6.94 -14.95
N ASP A 16 18.03 -6.91 -13.79
CA ASP A 16 16.57 -6.87 -13.68
C ASP A 16 16.09 -5.79 -12.68
N ALA A 17 16.82 -4.68 -12.63
CA ALA A 17 16.55 -3.58 -11.70
C ALA A 17 15.11 -3.04 -11.78
N PRO A 18 14.44 -2.97 -12.95
CA PRO A 18 13.04 -2.53 -13.01
C PRO A 18 12.08 -3.43 -12.22
N ASN A 19 12.19 -4.75 -12.36
CA ASN A 19 11.32 -5.70 -11.67
C ASN A 19 11.54 -5.64 -10.16
N TRP A 20 12.80 -5.63 -9.73
CA TRP A 20 13.13 -5.51 -8.30
C TRP A 20 12.65 -4.18 -7.69
N ARG A 21 12.70 -3.08 -8.43
CA ARG A 21 12.14 -1.80 -7.98
C ARG A 21 10.63 -1.87 -7.81
N GLN A 22 9.93 -2.45 -8.78
CA GLN A 22 8.48 -2.60 -8.71
C GLN A 22 8.09 -3.51 -7.54
N TYR A 23 8.75 -4.64 -7.38
CA TYR A 23 8.52 -5.60 -6.32
C TYR A 23 8.66 -4.97 -4.93
N VAL A 24 9.77 -4.27 -4.67
CA VAL A 24 9.97 -3.55 -3.39
C VAL A 24 8.92 -2.45 -3.22
N MET A 25 8.64 -1.64 -4.25
CA MET A 25 7.58 -0.63 -4.15
C MET A 25 6.21 -1.22 -3.84
N CYS A 26 5.90 -2.39 -4.40
CA CYS A 26 4.65 -3.09 -4.16
C CYS A 26 4.55 -3.56 -2.69
N GLN A 27 5.64 -4.11 -2.13
CA GLN A 27 5.73 -4.47 -0.72
C GLN A 27 5.50 -3.28 0.19
N GLU A 28 6.24 -2.19 -0.01
CA GLU A 28 6.15 -1.02 0.86
C GLU A 28 4.75 -0.39 0.81
N ILE A 29 4.13 -0.34 -0.38
CA ILE A 29 2.74 0.10 -0.50
C ILE A 29 1.79 -0.87 0.22
N GLY A 30 1.98 -2.19 0.06
CA GLY A 30 1.18 -3.19 0.77
C GLY A 30 1.30 -3.08 2.29
N HIS A 31 2.51 -2.92 2.79
CA HIS A 31 2.80 -2.69 4.21
C HIS A 31 2.17 -1.40 4.73
N ASP A 32 2.17 -0.32 3.94
CA ASP A 32 1.47 0.91 4.30
C ASP A 32 -0.03 0.65 4.51
N PHE A 33 -0.65 -0.20 3.69
CA PHE A 33 -2.04 -0.64 3.83
C PHE A 33 -2.22 -1.79 4.85
N GLY A 34 -1.20 -2.12 5.64
CA GLY A 34 -1.29 -3.09 6.73
C GLY A 34 -1.11 -4.56 6.31
N LEU A 35 -0.73 -4.84 5.06
CA LEU A 35 -0.40 -6.20 4.63
C LEU A 35 0.95 -6.64 5.17
N GLY A 36 1.04 -7.88 5.64
CA GLY A 36 2.31 -8.55 5.95
C GLY A 36 2.83 -9.32 4.74
N HIS A 37 4.00 -9.95 4.88
CA HIS A 37 4.43 -10.93 3.89
C HIS A 37 3.57 -12.20 3.97
N GLN A 38 3.32 -12.86 2.82
CA GLN A 38 2.70 -14.18 2.79
C GLN A 38 3.70 -15.30 3.17
N ASP A 39 4.97 -15.12 2.81
CA ASP A 39 6.07 -15.99 3.17
C ASP A 39 7.34 -15.15 3.43
N GLU A 40 8.16 -15.59 4.37
CA GLU A 40 9.41 -14.94 4.78
C GLU A 40 10.64 -15.84 4.60
N ASP A 41 10.47 -17.08 4.11
CA ASP A 41 11.58 -17.94 3.74
C ASP A 41 12.18 -17.52 2.39
N PHE A 42 13.13 -16.60 2.46
CA PHE A 42 13.85 -16.00 1.33
C PHE A 42 14.36 -16.97 0.25
N ASN A 43 14.61 -18.24 0.61
CA ASN A 43 15.22 -19.21 -0.29
C ASN A 43 14.22 -20.18 -0.94
N ASN A 44 12.93 -20.11 -0.59
CA ASN A 44 11.92 -21.03 -1.12
C ASN A 44 11.29 -20.48 -2.42
N THR A 45 10.44 -21.30 -3.05
CA THR A 45 9.77 -20.91 -4.30
C THR A 45 8.72 -19.84 -4.01
N PRO A 46 8.76 -18.68 -4.72
CA PRO A 46 7.79 -17.62 -4.51
C PRO A 46 6.34 -18.07 -4.72
N LEU A 47 5.43 -17.48 -3.94
CA LEU A 47 3.99 -17.76 -4.02
C LEU A 47 3.27 -17.04 -5.17
N GLY A 48 4.00 -16.30 -6.03
CA GLY A 48 3.41 -15.55 -7.12
C GLY A 48 2.67 -14.31 -6.64
N THR A 49 3.29 -13.56 -5.73
CA THR A 49 2.80 -12.27 -5.24
C THR A 49 3.97 -11.34 -4.94
N CYS A 50 3.72 -10.04 -5.08
CA CYS A 50 4.66 -9.04 -4.60
C CYS A 50 4.79 -8.96 -3.09
N MET A 51 3.84 -9.51 -2.32
CA MET A 51 3.90 -9.57 -0.85
C MET A 51 4.63 -10.81 -0.34
N ASP A 52 5.42 -11.49 -1.16
CA ASP A 52 6.39 -12.47 -0.70
C ASP A 52 7.68 -11.77 -0.25
N TYR A 53 8.54 -12.41 0.53
CA TYR A 53 9.92 -11.97 0.77
C TYR A 53 10.90 -12.98 0.16
N THR A 54 11.29 -12.77 -1.10
CA THR A 54 12.09 -13.74 -1.86
C THR A 54 13.42 -13.19 -2.38
N GLY A 55 14.41 -14.08 -2.45
CA GLY A 55 15.70 -13.86 -3.12
C GLY A 55 15.78 -14.42 -4.53
N ASN A 56 14.75 -15.14 -4.98
CA ASN A 56 14.74 -15.77 -6.29
C ASN A 56 14.48 -14.75 -7.40
N PRO A 57 14.93 -15.01 -8.65
CA PRO A 57 14.61 -14.15 -9.79
C PRO A 57 13.10 -14.00 -9.95
N LEU A 58 12.64 -12.76 -9.99
CA LEU A 58 11.22 -12.42 -10.06
C LEU A 58 10.61 -12.84 -11.40
N THR A 59 9.39 -13.35 -11.34
CA THR A 59 8.51 -13.54 -12.50
C THR A 59 7.42 -12.47 -12.52
N GLU A 60 6.66 -12.36 -13.61
CA GLU A 60 5.55 -11.40 -13.72
C GLU A 60 4.51 -11.55 -12.60
N ALA A 61 4.32 -12.77 -12.08
CA ALA A 61 3.39 -13.04 -10.98
C ALA A 61 3.88 -12.41 -9.66
N ASP A 62 5.19 -12.31 -9.46
CA ASP A 62 5.80 -11.77 -8.24
C ASP A 62 5.79 -10.24 -8.22
N LEU A 63 5.41 -9.57 -9.32
CA LEU A 63 5.45 -8.11 -9.42
C LEU A 63 4.16 -7.42 -8.98
N ASN A 64 3.11 -8.20 -8.65
CA ASN A 64 1.78 -7.69 -8.38
C ASN A 64 1.15 -8.40 -7.17
N PRO A 65 0.18 -7.78 -6.47
CA PRO A 65 -0.58 -8.46 -5.44
C PRO A 65 -1.38 -9.63 -6.04
N ASN A 66 -1.49 -10.72 -5.30
CA ASN A 66 -2.35 -11.85 -5.67
C ASN A 66 -3.74 -11.74 -5.02
N THR A 67 -4.59 -12.73 -5.26
CA THR A 67 -5.95 -12.77 -4.69
C THR A 67 -5.95 -12.69 -3.17
N HIS A 68 -5.02 -13.36 -2.49
CA HIS A 68 -4.95 -13.33 -1.02
C HIS A 68 -4.67 -11.93 -0.49
N ASP A 69 -3.80 -11.15 -1.14
CA ASP A 69 -3.51 -9.76 -0.74
C ASP A 69 -4.75 -8.88 -0.85
N TYR A 70 -5.50 -8.99 -1.95
CA TYR A 70 -6.76 -8.26 -2.12
C TYR A 70 -7.83 -8.70 -1.12
N ASP A 71 -7.94 -10.00 -0.83
CA ASP A 71 -8.88 -10.51 0.17
C ASP A 71 -8.57 -9.97 1.57
N GLN A 72 -7.29 -9.83 1.93
CA GLN A 72 -6.88 -9.18 3.18
C GLN A 72 -7.26 -7.70 3.19
N LEU A 73 -7.01 -6.96 2.11
CA LEU A 73 -7.44 -5.56 2.01
C LEU A 73 -8.97 -5.41 2.12
N VAL A 74 -9.74 -6.30 1.50
CA VAL A 74 -11.21 -6.33 1.64
C VAL A 74 -11.61 -6.64 3.09
N SER A 75 -10.93 -7.55 3.77
CA SER A 75 -11.19 -7.82 5.19
C SER A 75 -10.87 -6.63 6.10
N MET A 76 -9.89 -5.80 5.74
CA MET A 76 -9.49 -4.62 6.52
C MET A 76 -10.37 -3.41 6.23
N TYR A 77 -10.71 -3.18 4.96
CA TYR A 77 -11.30 -1.93 4.47
C TYR A 77 -12.63 -2.09 3.72
N GLY A 78 -12.99 -3.30 3.28
CA GLY A 78 -14.18 -3.60 2.48
C GLY A 78 -15.51 -3.63 3.23
N GLY A 79 -15.54 -3.18 4.49
CA GLY A 79 -16.74 -3.12 5.33
C GLY A 79 -17.72 -1.98 4.99
N GLY A 80 -17.78 -1.56 3.72
CA GLY A 80 -18.64 -0.49 3.22
C GLY A 80 -19.36 -0.92 1.96
N ASP A 81 -20.59 -1.41 2.16
CA ASP A 81 -21.68 -1.49 1.20
C ASP A 81 -21.38 -2.17 -0.15
N ASP A 82 -21.74 -3.45 -0.26
CA ASP A 82 -22.14 -4.09 -1.52
C ASP A 82 -23.38 -3.35 -2.10
N GLU A 83 -23.21 -2.13 -2.60
CA GLU A 83 -24.20 -1.48 -3.44
C GLU A 83 -24.05 -2.06 -4.85
N LYS A 84 -24.90 -3.05 -5.12
CA LYS A 84 -25.08 -3.65 -6.43
C LYS A 84 -25.34 -2.58 -7.49
N ASP A 85 -24.57 -2.66 -8.57
CA ASP A 85 -24.98 -2.42 -9.95
C ASP A 85 -25.87 -1.17 -10.19
N GLY A 86 -25.23 -0.04 -10.43
CA GLY A 86 -25.91 1.19 -10.83
C GLY A 86 -24.91 2.29 -11.14
N GLY A 87 -24.47 2.37 -12.40
CA GLY A 87 -23.57 3.44 -12.85
C GLY A 87 -24.07 4.83 -12.43
N PRO A 88 -23.17 5.74 -11.99
CA PRO A 88 -23.61 7.02 -11.45
C PRO A 88 -24.29 7.88 -12.54
N PRO A 89 -25.44 8.53 -12.25
CA PRO A 89 -25.97 9.56 -13.15
C PRO A 89 -25.02 10.77 -13.16
N PRO A 90 -25.03 11.60 -14.21
CA PRO A 90 -24.08 12.71 -14.35
C PRO A 90 -24.42 13.83 -13.35
N GLY A 91 -23.88 13.69 -12.14
CA GLY A 91 -23.99 14.66 -11.05
C GLY A 91 -22.92 15.74 -11.16
N LYS A 92 -23.34 16.96 -11.49
CA LYS A 92 -22.52 18.18 -11.47
C LYS A 92 -22.14 18.52 -10.02
N GLY A 93 -21.03 18.00 -9.53
CA GLY A 93 -20.42 18.42 -8.28
C GLY A 93 -18.93 18.19 -8.38
N LYS A 94 -18.15 19.27 -8.53
CA LYS A 94 -16.70 19.18 -8.38
C LYS A 94 -16.43 18.78 -6.92
N PRO A 95 -15.75 17.66 -6.62
CA PRO A 95 -15.24 17.47 -5.29
C PRO A 95 -14.21 18.57 -5.06
N ASN A 96 -14.53 19.49 -4.14
CA ASN A 96 -13.55 20.42 -3.62
C ASN A 96 -12.58 19.61 -2.77
N PHE A 97 -11.57 19.01 -3.41
CA PHE A 97 -10.34 18.66 -2.74
C PHE A 97 -9.64 19.98 -2.42
N ALA A 98 -9.94 20.54 -1.25
CA ALA A 98 -9.13 21.60 -0.70
C ALA A 98 -7.68 21.08 -0.61
N PRO A 99 -6.68 21.85 -1.04
CA PRO A 99 -5.29 21.49 -0.81
C PRO A 99 -5.11 21.29 0.69
N LEU A 100 -4.61 20.12 1.12
CA LEU A 100 -4.27 19.85 2.52
C LEU A 100 -3.25 20.90 2.96
N SER A 101 -3.73 21.88 3.72
CA SER A 101 -2.98 23.05 4.14
C SER A 101 -2.91 23.07 5.65
N GLY A 102 -2.03 22.22 6.20
CA GLY A 102 -1.37 22.47 7.48
C GLY A 102 -2.04 21.86 8.71
N GLY A 103 -1.36 20.85 9.27
CA GLY A 103 -1.52 20.39 10.65
C GLY A 103 -2.13 19.00 10.81
N ASN A 104 -1.55 18.19 11.69
CA ASN A 104 -1.99 16.83 12.03
C ASN A 104 -3.47 16.76 12.48
N SER A 105 -4.08 17.88 12.86
CA SER A 105 -5.48 17.98 13.23
C SER A 105 -6.45 17.75 12.07
N GLU A 106 -6.03 17.97 10.82
CA GLU A 106 -6.89 17.76 9.66
C GLU A 106 -7.06 16.27 9.31
N TRP A 107 -6.12 15.42 9.72
CA TRP A 107 -6.08 14.00 9.36
C TRP A 107 -6.98 13.12 10.23
N GLY A 108 -7.50 13.67 11.34
CA GLY A 108 -8.33 12.94 12.28
C GLY A 108 -7.54 12.36 13.45
N LYS A 109 -8.03 11.26 14.02
CA LYS A 109 -7.43 10.61 15.20
C LYS A 109 -6.34 9.66 14.74
N ALA A 110 -5.16 9.72 15.36
CA ALA A 110 -4.12 8.72 15.16
C ALA A 110 -4.62 7.34 15.63
N ILE A 111 -4.52 6.34 14.76
CA ILE A 111 -4.91 4.95 15.00
C ILE A 111 -3.76 3.97 14.87
N GLY A 112 -2.63 4.39 14.29
CA GLY A 112 -1.41 3.59 14.15
C GLY A 112 -0.14 4.41 14.37
N THR A 113 0.96 3.72 14.72
CA THR A 113 2.30 4.29 14.85
C THR A 113 3.33 3.43 14.12
N ASP A 114 4.38 4.06 13.59
CA ASP A 114 5.54 3.38 13.03
C ASP A 114 6.42 2.72 14.11
N GLY A 115 7.48 2.00 13.70
CA GLY A 115 8.42 1.35 14.62
C GLY A 115 9.20 2.30 15.55
N ASN A 116 9.19 3.61 15.27
CA ASN A 116 9.77 4.65 16.11
C ASN A 116 8.73 5.35 17.00
N GLY A 117 7.48 4.87 17.00
CA GLY A 117 6.37 5.42 17.77
C GLY A 117 5.78 6.71 17.19
N ARG A 118 6.10 7.08 15.95
CA ARG A 118 5.51 8.25 15.28
C ARG A 118 4.16 7.86 14.70
N PRO A 119 3.10 8.68 14.88
CA PRO A 119 1.81 8.42 14.24
C PRO A 119 1.96 8.32 12.71
N ASN A 120 1.56 7.19 12.14
CA ASN A 120 1.66 6.93 10.70
C ASN A 120 0.30 6.61 10.06
N GLU A 121 -0.74 6.39 10.85
CA GLU A 121 -2.09 6.14 10.35
C GLU A 121 -3.11 6.98 11.14
N PHE A 122 -3.99 7.66 10.41
CA PHE A 122 -5.02 8.52 10.97
C PHE A 122 -6.39 8.19 10.39
N GLU A 123 -7.41 8.13 11.25
CA GLU A 123 -8.80 7.96 10.87
C GLU A 123 -9.58 9.26 11.12
N ARG A 124 -10.26 9.74 10.08
CA ARG A 124 -11.28 10.78 10.19
C ARG A 124 -12.64 10.22 9.78
N ASP A 125 -13.53 10.11 10.76
CA ASP A 125 -14.93 9.75 10.53
C ASP A 125 -15.68 10.91 9.86
N LEU A 126 -16.30 10.64 8.71
CA LEU A 126 -17.15 11.59 7.97
C LEU A 126 -18.64 11.37 8.25
N GLY A 127 -18.99 10.36 9.05
CA GLY A 127 -20.34 9.92 9.35
C GLY A 127 -20.93 8.99 8.28
N LYS A 128 -22.03 8.32 8.65
CA LYS A 128 -22.76 7.38 7.78
C LYS A 128 -21.88 6.25 7.23
N GLY A 129 -20.96 5.73 8.03
CA GLY A 129 -20.04 4.66 7.63
C GLY A 129 -18.84 5.12 6.78
N ASN A 130 -18.77 6.40 6.38
CA ASN A 130 -17.68 6.90 5.55
C ASN A 130 -16.50 7.34 6.41
N LYS A 131 -15.29 6.91 6.03
CA LYS A 131 -14.04 7.25 6.72
C LYS A 131 -13.00 7.73 5.73
N VAL A 132 -12.12 8.63 6.17
CA VAL A 132 -10.86 8.94 5.48
C VAL A 132 -9.75 8.33 6.32
N ILE A 133 -9.00 7.39 5.73
CA ILE A 133 -7.75 6.89 6.30
C ILE A 133 -6.59 7.62 5.63
N THR A 134 -5.68 8.16 6.44
CA THR A 134 -4.47 8.84 5.97
C THR A 134 -3.25 8.05 6.43
N HIS A 135 -2.48 7.52 5.48
CA HIS A 135 -1.18 6.89 5.71
C HIS A 135 -0.07 7.93 5.55
N VAL A 136 0.86 7.97 6.51
CA VAL A 136 1.98 8.92 6.56
C VAL A 136 3.29 8.16 6.59
N LEU A 137 4.00 8.22 5.46
CA LEU A 137 5.39 7.78 5.34
C LEU A 137 6.33 8.90 5.80
N TRP A 138 7.02 8.67 6.92
CA TRP A 138 8.02 9.60 7.44
C TRP A 138 9.38 9.40 6.76
N ALA A 139 9.76 10.31 5.87
CA ALA A 139 11.08 10.35 5.25
C ALA A 139 12.00 11.35 5.98
N ASN A 140 13.27 10.97 6.20
CA ASN A 140 14.33 11.81 6.78
C ASN A 140 15.40 12.12 5.72
#